data_AF-A0A1D2JFA4-F1
#
_entry.id   AF-A0A1D2JFA4-F1
#
_cell.length_a   1.000
_cell.length_b   1.000
_cell.length_c   1.000
_cell.angle_alpha   90.00
_cell.angle_beta   90.00
_cell.angle_gamma   90.00
#
_symmetry.space_group_name_H-M   'P 1'
#
loop_
_entity.id
_entity.type
_entity.pdbx_description
1 polymer ?
#
loop_
_entity_poly.entity_id
_entity_poly.type
_entity_poly.pdbx_seq_one_letter_code
_entity_poly.pdbx_strand_id
1 'polypeptide(L)'
;MTSGLWQPADRRRAKPFPNPHLPHSPSCPFCAVAAAHPPFPPSRLDLPTNLQTTTTPDSGPPEPQTHLILSTKHVLAVLDIMPLTRGHVLVVSRGHYEKLGDVGVEAGSELGKWLTILSRVVVRTVLGTELDARGEEQAHWNVVQNNGARASQTVPHVHFHIIPRPPLDARTPANGGWRMFGRGQRDELDDDEAQETVALLRAELAKEVIRVKEEEGVDLDLDGYLEQWIGRGMEKL
;
A
#
# COMPACT_ATOMS: atom_id res chain seq x y z
N MET A 1 -62.41 20.16 9.81
CA MET A 1 -61.35 21.17 9.98
C MET A 1 -60.53 20.77 11.20
N THR A 2 -59.30 20.31 11.00
CA THR A 2 -58.12 20.57 11.86
C THR A 2 -56.93 19.86 11.22
N SER A 3 -56.17 20.61 10.44
CA SER A 3 -54.86 20.29 9.90
C SER A 3 -53.84 20.12 11.04
N GLY A 4 -53.29 18.92 11.20
CA GLY A 4 -52.14 18.68 12.08
C GLY A 4 -50.85 19.12 11.38
N LEU A 5 -50.33 20.28 11.79
CA LEU A 5 -49.04 20.82 11.36
C LEU A 5 -47.90 19.90 11.79
N TRP A 6 -47.15 19.38 10.81
CA TRP A 6 -45.88 18.69 11.02
C TRP A 6 -44.83 19.76 11.38
N GLN A 7 -44.32 19.73 12.61
CA GLN A 7 -43.21 20.61 13.01
C GLN A 7 -41.89 20.04 12.47
N PRO A 8 -41.00 20.85 11.87
CA PRO A 8 -39.68 20.36 11.47
C PRO A 8 -38.86 20.04 12.72
N ALA A 9 -38.28 18.84 12.76
CA ALA A 9 -37.35 18.45 13.80
C ALA A 9 -36.19 19.46 13.90
N ASP A 10 -35.96 19.91 15.12
CA ASP A 10 -34.88 20.77 15.55
C ASP A 10 -33.55 20.29 14.95
N ARG A 11 -32.90 21.13 14.13
CA ARG A 11 -31.60 20.84 13.52
C ARG A 11 -30.56 20.80 14.63
N ARG A 12 -30.44 19.65 15.30
CA ARG A 12 -29.29 19.37 16.15
C ARG A 12 -28.06 19.46 15.26
N ARG A 13 -27.26 20.49 15.51
CA ARG A 13 -25.92 20.69 14.97
C ARG A 13 -25.22 19.33 14.96
N ALA A 14 -24.94 18.78 13.78
CA ALA A 14 -24.16 17.56 13.67
C ALA A 14 -22.86 17.81 14.44
N LYS A 15 -22.60 16.97 15.45
CA LYS A 15 -21.30 17.02 16.15
C LYS A 15 -20.22 16.77 15.08
N PRO A 16 -19.14 17.56 15.03
CA PRO A 16 -18.04 17.26 14.13
C PRO A 16 -17.58 15.82 14.43
N PHE A 17 -17.52 14.99 13.39
CA PHE A 17 -16.95 13.65 13.51
C PHE A 17 -15.55 13.80 14.13
N PRO A 18 -15.25 13.15 15.27
CA PRO A 18 -13.89 13.16 15.78
C PRO A 18 -13.02 12.49 14.72
N ASN A 19 -11.98 13.20 14.27
CA ASN A 19 -10.97 12.64 13.36
C ASN A 19 -10.44 11.35 14.02
N PRO A 20 -10.80 10.15 13.55
CA PRO A 20 -10.53 8.96 14.32
C PRO A 20 -9.04 8.69 14.19
N HIS A 21 -8.30 8.86 15.28
CA HIS A 21 -6.94 8.32 15.36
C HIS A 21 -7.01 6.85 14.94
N LEU A 22 -6.33 6.51 13.84
CA LEU A 22 -6.28 5.15 13.34
C LEU A 22 -5.79 4.21 14.47
N PRO A 23 -6.32 2.98 14.57
CA PRO A 23 -5.86 2.04 15.58
C PRO A 23 -4.36 1.80 15.43
N HIS A 24 -3.66 1.61 16.55
CA HIS A 24 -2.20 1.49 16.59
C HIS A 24 -1.79 0.44 17.64
N SER A 25 -0.72 -0.31 17.37
CA SER A 25 -0.06 -1.19 18.34
C SER A 25 1.44 -0.85 18.47
N PRO A 26 1.96 -0.53 19.67
CA PRO A 26 3.34 -0.08 19.87
C PRO A 26 4.41 -1.14 19.56
N SER A 27 4.05 -2.43 19.60
CA SER A 27 4.96 -3.53 19.29
C SER A 27 4.85 -4.01 17.85
N CYS A 28 4.01 -3.38 17.02
CA CYS A 28 3.77 -3.82 15.65
C CYS A 28 4.74 -3.15 14.68
N PRO A 29 5.51 -3.92 13.87
CA PRO A 29 6.49 -3.34 12.95
C PRO A 29 5.83 -2.45 11.88
N PHE A 30 4.66 -2.83 11.37
CA PHE A 30 3.94 -1.99 10.40
C PHE A 30 3.36 -0.72 11.00
N CYS A 31 3.04 -0.70 12.30
CA CYS A 31 2.68 0.54 12.99
C CYS A 31 3.88 1.47 13.12
N ALA A 32 5.07 0.94 13.41
CA ALA A 32 6.31 1.72 13.44
C ALA A 32 6.61 2.35 12.07
N VAL A 33 6.48 1.57 10.98
CA VAL A 33 6.56 2.10 9.61
C VAL A 33 5.53 3.20 9.37
N ALA A 34 4.26 2.98 9.74
CA ALA A 34 3.22 3.99 9.59
C ALA A 34 3.52 5.29 10.33
N ALA A 35 4.10 5.21 11.53
CA ALA A 35 4.47 6.37 12.35
C ALA A 35 5.66 7.14 11.76
N ALA A 36 6.66 6.44 11.20
CA ALA A 36 7.84 7.04 10.59
C ALA A 36 7.56 7.68 9.21
N HIS A 37 6.50 7.25 8.52
CA HIS A 37 6.21 7.66 7.15
C HIS A 37 4.83 8.34 7.03
N PRO A 38 4.76 9.67 7.23
CA PRO A 38 3.51 10.42 7.06
C PRO A 38 3.00 10.37 5.61
N PRO A 39 1.70 10.62 5.37
CA PRO A 39 1.13 10.62 4.02
C PRO A 39 1.73 11.72 3.13
N PHE A 40 1.92 11.41 1.85
CA PHE A 40 2.35 12.38 0.83
C PHE A 40 1.72 12.06 -0.53
N PRO A 41 1.63 13.04 -1.46
CA PRO A 41 1.08 12.81 -2.79
C PRO A 41 1.78 11.65 -3.52
N PRO A 42 1.05 10.62 -3.98
CA PRO A 42 1.64 9.46 -4.67
C PRO A 42 2.45 9.80 -5.93
N SER A 43 2.19 10.92 -6.60
CA SER A 43 3.00 11.38 -7.74
C SER A 43 4.36 11.97 -7.35
N ARG A 44 4.60 12.23 -6.06
CA ARG A 44 5.83 12.86 -5.58
C ARG A 44 7.02 11.89 -5.63
N LEU A 45 7.95 12.16 -6.53
CA LEU A 45 9.22 11.42 -6.66
C LEU A 45 10.30 11.89 -5.67
N ASP A 46 10.25 13.17 -5.28
CA ASP A 46 11.20 13.79 -4.35
C ASP A 46 10.84 13.46 -2.90
N LEU A 47 10.98 12.18 -2.56
CA LEU A 47 11.09 11.76 -1.18
C LEU A 47 12.55 11.89 -0.79
N PRO A 48 12.87 12.49 0.37
CA PRO A 48 14.21 12.35 0.88
C PRO A 48 14.47 10.85 1.04
N THR A 49 15.35 10.31 0.20
CA THR A 49 15.88 8.95 0.31
C THR A 49 16.46 8.69 1.70
N ASN A 50 16.68 9.77 2.44
CA ASN A 50 17.17 9.83 3.79
C ASN A 50 16.28 10.71 4.67
N LEU A 51 15.34 10.10 5.39
CA LEU A 51 15.41 10.22 6.85
C LEU A 51 16.51 9.25 7.32
N GLN A 52 17.74 9.39 6.80
CA GLN A 52 18.90 9.06 7.60
C GLN A 52 18.79 10.07 8.72
N THR A 53 18.31 9.58 9.87
CA THR A 53 18.80 10.07 11.15
C THR A 53 20.25 10.47 10.94
N THR A 54 20.50 11.78 10.98
CA THR A 54 21.83 12.30 11.23
C THR A 54 22.35 11.48 12.40
N THR A 55 23.30 10.60 12.10
CA THR A 55 23.99 9.79 13.08
C THR A 55 24.75 10.76 13.98
N THR A 56 24.06 11.26 15.00
CA THR A 56 24.72 11.47 16.26
C THR A 56 25.13 10.08 16.73
N PRO A 57 26.42 9.84 17.01
CA PRO A 57 26.87 8.55 17.49
C PRO A 57 26.51 8.44 18.97
N ASP A 58 25.21 8.36 19.29
CA ASP A 58 24.79 7.95 20.63
C ASP A 58 23.35 7.42 20.69
N SER A 59 23.23 6.20 21.22
CA SER A 59 22.05 5.60 21.85
C SER A 59 20.81 5.22 21.01
N GLY A 60 20.94 4.19 20.16
CA GLY A 60 19.80 3.38 19.73
C GLY A 60 20.19 2.28 18.73
N PRO A 61 19.52 1.11 18.71
CA PRO A 61 19.64 0.21 17.57
C PRO A 61 19.18 0.97 16.30
N PRO A 62 19.85 0.78 15.14
CA PRO A 62 19.44 1.43 13.90
C PRO A 62 17.98 1.12 13.63
N GLU A 63 17.17 2.14 13.34
CA GLU A 63 15.78 1.92 12.94
C GLU A 63 15.78 1.06 11.67
N PRO A 64 14.88 0.06 11.57
CA PRO A 64 14.85 -0.85 10.44
C PRO A 64 14.61 -0.06 9.14
N GLN A 65 15.58 -0.13 8.24
CA GLN A 65 15.51 0.49 6.93
C GLN A 65 14.26 -0.03 6.20
N THR A 66 13.38 0.90 5.82
CA THR A 66 12.11 0.57 5.18
C THR A 66 12.10 1.04 3.74
N HIS A 67 11.97 0.10 2.83
CA HIS A 67 11.93 0.31 1.38
C HIS A 67 10.52 0.74 0.93
N LEU A 68 10.14 1.98 1.28
CA LEU A 68 8.81 2.55 1.08
C LEU A 68 8.51 2.89 -0.39
N ILE A 69 7.34 2.53 -0.90
CA ILE A 69 6.85 2.85 -2.24
C ILE A 69 5.70 3.87 -2.19
N LEU A 70 4.76 3.68 -1.26
CA LEU A 70 3.53 4.47 -1.14
C LEU A 70 3.22 4.79 0.33
N SER A 71 2.75 6.01 0.60
CA SER A 71 2.23 6.43 1.91
C SER A 71 1.02 7.36 1.76
N THR A 72 -0.20 6.84 1.97
CA THR A 72 -1.47 7.62 1.86
C THR A 72 -2.15 7.84 3.21
N LYS A 73 -3.39 8.32 3.27
CA LYS A 73 -4.14 8.37 4.55
C LYS A 73 -4.40 6.98 5.15
N HIS A 74 -4.61 5.96 4.32
CA HIS A 74 -5.08 4.64 4.77
C HIS A 74 -4.18 3.46 4.39
N VAL A 75 -3.26 3.63 3.45
CA VAL A 75 -2.44 2.53 2.89
C VAL A 75 -0.96 2.90 2.85
N LEU A 76 -0.12 1.92 3.13
CA LEU A 76 1.33 1.92 2.90
C LEU A 76 1.65 0.86 1.86
N ALA A 77 2.70 1.05 1.07
CA ALA A 77 3.32 -0.03 0.31
C ALA A 77 4.82 -0.04 0.52
N VAL A 78 5.39 -1.21 0.80
CA VAL A 78 6.82 -1.42 1.06
C VAL A 78 7.29 -2.69 0.35
N LEU A 79 8.59 -2.82 0.06
CA LEU A 79 9.15 -4.12 -0.33
C LEU A 79 9.13 -5.09 0.87
N ASP A 80 8.85 -6.37 0.60
CA ASP A 80 9.04 -7.44 1.58
C ASP A 80 10.55 -7.68 1.76
N ILE A 81 11.03 -7.64 3.00
CA ILE A 81 12.43 -7.88 3.36
C ILE A 81 12.87 -9.33 3.14
N MET A 82 11.92 -10.27 3.06
CA MET A 82 12.15 -11.68 2.73
C MET A 82 11.35 -12.02 1.45
N PRO A 83 11.74 -11.47 0.29
CA PRO A 83 10.97 -11.56 -0.93
C PRO A 83 10.84 -13.01 -1.43
N LEU A 84 9.68 -13.35 -1.99
CA LEU A 84 9.50 -14.62 -2.72
C LEU A 84 10.04 -14.53 -4.15
N THR A 85 9.99 -13.33 -4.71
CA THR A 85 10.48 -12.97 -6.04
C THR A 85 10.86 -11.48 -6.00
N ARG A 86 11.71 -11.04 -6.94
CA ARG A 86 12.02 -9.61 -7.12
C ARG A 86 10.72 -8.81 -7.26
N GLY A 87 10.65 -7.66 -6.59
CA GLY A 87 9.45 -6.81 -6.59
C GLY A 87 8.30 -7.32 -5.72
N HIS A 88 8.54 -8.25 -4.78
CA HIS A 88 7.53 -8.64 -3.80
C HIS A 88 7.17 -7.44 -2.90
N VAL A 89 5.95 -6.93 -3.04
CA VAL A 89 5.44 -5.76 -2.32
C VAL A 89 4.40 -6.17 -1.28
N LEU A 90 4.46 -5.52 -0.11
CA LEU A 90 3.43 -5.56 0.92
C LEU A 90 2.58 -4.29 0.83
N VAL A 91 1.28 -4.44 0.59
CA VAL A 91 0.27 -3.38 0.68
C VAL A 91 -0.39 -3.46 2.05
N VAL A 92 -0.08 -2.50 2.91
CA VAL A 92 -0.37 -2.56 4.35
C VAL A 92 -1.41 -1.52 4.72
N SER A 93 -2.39 -1.91 5.52
CA SER A 93 -3.30 -0.94 6.14
C SER A 93 -2.54 -0.01 7.09
N ARG A 94 -2.84 1.28 7.11
CA ARG A 94 -2.17 2.21 8.05
C ARG A 94 -2.61 2.00 9.48
N GLY A 95 -3.92 1.82 9.66
CA GLY A 95 -4.47 1.43 10.94
C GLY A 95 -4.12 -0.02 11.26
N HIS A 96 -3.90 -0.31 12.52
CA HIS A 96 -3.67 -1.64 13.03
C HIS A 96 -4.97 -2.45 13.07
N TYR A 97 -5.08 -3.39 12.14
CA TYR A 97 -6.16 -4.39 12.09
C TYR A 97 -5.49 -5.76 12.04
N GLU A 98 -5.80 -6.69 12.95
CA GLU A 98 -5.11 -7.98 12.95
C GLU A 98 -5.51 -8.83 11.75
N LYS A 99 -6.80 -8.87 11.42
CA LYS A 99 -7.37 -9.66 10.33
C LYS A 99 -8.21 -8.78 9.41
N LEU A 100 -8.43 -9.26 8.18
CA LEU A 100 -9.20 -8.53 7.18
C LEU A 100 -10.63 -8.23 7.65
N GLY A 101 -11.23 -9.11 8.44
CA GLY A 101 -12.57 -8.90 9.02
C GLY A 101 -12.66 -7.75 10.02
N ASP A 102 -11.52 -7.25 10.53
CA ASP A 102 -11.47 -6.12 11.47
C ASP A 102 -11.40 -4.77 10.74
N VAL A 103 -11.18 -4.78 9.42
CA VAL A 103 -10.97 -3.57 8.61
C VAL A 103 -12.33 -2.90 8.32
N GLY A 104 -12.44 -1.61 8.66
CA GLY A 104 -13.61 -0.80 8.31
C GLY A 104 -13.75 -0.54 6.80
N VAL A 105 -14.98 -0.27 6.35
CA VAL A 105 -15.32 -0.14 4.91
C VAL A 105 -14.49 0.92 4.18
N GLU A 106 -14.24 2.08 4.80
CA GLU A 106 -13.42 3.15 4.21
C GLU A 106 -11.98 2.67 3.93
N ALA A 107 -11.31 2.12 4.95
CA ALA A 107 -9.95 1.59 4.80
C ALA A 107 -9.91 0.39 3.85
N GLY A 108 -10.95 -0.46 3.84
CA GLY A 108 -11.08 -1.58 2.91
C GLY A 108 -11.20 -1.12 1.46
N SER A 109 -11.98 -0.06 1.20
CA SER A 109 -12.10 0.55 -0.13
C SER A 109 -10.75 1.10 -0.62
N GLU A 110 -10.02 1.78 0.26
CA GLU A 110 -8.69 2.30 -0.05
C GLU A 110 -7.68 1.17 -0.34
N LEU A 111 -7.70 0.09 0.44
CA LEU A 111 -6.87 -1.10 0.17
C LEU A 111 -7.18 -1.69 -1.21
N GLY A 112 -8.46 -1.86 -1.56
CA GLY A 112 -8.86 -2.39 -2.87
C GLY A 112 -8.44 -1.50 -4.05
N LYS A 113 -8.58 -0.18 -3.91
CA LYS A 113 -8.11 0.82 -4.88
C LYS A 113 -6.60 0.69 -5.09
N TRP A 114 -5.83 0.73 -4.01
CA TRP A 114 -4.37 0.69 -4.07
C TRP A 114 -3.81 -0.67 -4.51
N LEU A 115 -4.47 -1.78 -4.19
CA LEU A 115 -4.10 -3.11 -4.71
C LEU A 115 -4.15 -3.15 -6.24
N THR A 116 -5.17 -2.54 -6.83
CA THR A 116 -5.37 -2.51 -8.28
C THR A 116 -4.29 -1.67 -8.97
N ILE A 117 -3.98 -0.50 -8.41
CA ILE A 117 -2.94 0.40 -8.93
C ILE A 117 -1.56 -0.23 -8.78
N LEU A 118 -1.21 -0.69 -7.58
CA LEU A 118 0.11 -1.24 -7.29
C LEU A 118 0.36 -2.56 -8.02
N SER A 119 -0.67 -3.35 -8.32
CA SER A 119 -0.51 -4.55 -9.16
C SER A 119 0.03 -4.18 -10.55
N ARG A 120 -0.51 -3.14 -11.19
CA ARG A 120 -0.03 -2.66 -12.49
C ARG A 120 1.38 -2.10 -12.40
N VAL A 121 1.64 -1.25 -11.39
CA VAL A 121 2.95 -0.64 -11.17
C VAL A 121 4.01 -1.73 -11.01
N VAL A 122 3.83 -2.65 -10.06
CA VAL A 122 4.83 -3.68 -9.75
C VAL A 122 5.09 -4.58 -10.96
N VAL A 123 4.04 -5.04 -11.63
CA VAL A 123 4.17 -5.95 -12.78
C VAL A 123 4.88 -5.28 -13.94
N ARG A 124 4.48 -4.05 -14.33
CA ARG A 124 5.12 -3.32 -15.42
C ARG A 124 6.59 -3.02 -15.10
N THR A 125 6.89 -2.66 -13.85
CA THR A 125 8.26 -2.35 -13.43
C THR A 125 9.17 -3.57 -13.46
N VAL A 126 8.71 -4.73 -12.96
CA VAL A 126 9.58 -5.88 -12.70
C VAL A 126 9.54 -6.91 -13.82
N LEU A 127 8.38 -7.11 -14.46
CA LEU A 127 8.18 -8.10 -15.52
C LEU A 127 8.17 -7.47 -16.91
N GLY A 128 8.07 -6.14 -17.01
CA GLY A 128 7.92 -5.43 -18.27
C GLY A 128 6.49 -5.49 -18.82
N THR A 129 6.32 -4.94 -20.01
CA THR A 129 5.04 -4.89 -20.75
C THR A 129 5.07 -5.67 -22.06
N GLU A 130 6.23 -6.19 -22.43
CA GLU A 130 6.46 -6.92 -23.68
C GLU A 130 6.11 -8.40 -23.54
N LEU A 131 5.78 -9.04 -24.66
CA LEU A 131 5.60 -10.48 -24.73
C LEU A 131 6.92 -11.21 -24.42
N ASP A 132 6.83 -12.42 -23.87
CA ASP A 132 8.00 -13.27 -23.62
C ASP A 132 8.58 -13.79 -24.95
N ALA A 133 9.70 -14.53 -24.87
CA ALA A 133 10.35 -15.12 -26.05
C ALA A 133 9.46 -16.12 -26.83
N ARG A 134 8.31 -16.51 -26.28
CA ARG A 134 7.31 -17.41 -26.88
C ARG A 134 6.06 -16.64 -27.36
N GLY A 135 6.04 -15.31 -27.22
CA GLY A 135 4.91 -14.48 -27.59
C GLY A 135 3.77 -14.49 -26.55
N GLU A 136 4.04 -14.94 -25.32
CA GLU A 136 3.06 -15.00 -24.23
C GLU A 136 3.15 -13.75 -23.34
N GLU A 137 2.04 -13.37 -22.71
CA GLU A 137 2.02 -12.26 -21.74
C GLU A 137 2.88 -12.61 -20.51
N GLN A 138 3.89 -11.80 -20.21
CA GLN A 138 4.80 -12.01 -19.06
C GLN A 138 4.16 -11.71 -17.70
N ALA A 139 3.04 -10.99 -17.71
CA ALA A 139 2.40 -10.44 -16.52
C ALA A 139 1.65 -11.52 -15.73
N HIS A 140 2.39 -12.25 -14.90
CA HIS A 140 1.81 -13.17 -13.93
C HIS A 140 2.17 -12.71 -12.52
N TRP A 141 1.20 -12.63 -11.63
CA TRP A 141 1.44 -12.28 -10.23
C TRP A 141 0.39 -12.94 -9.34
N ASN A 142 0.69 -12.98 -8.05
CA ASN A 142 -0.27 -13.38 -7.03
C ASN A 142 -0.60 -12.20 -6.12
N VAL A 143 -1.86 -12.16 -5.69
CA VAL A 143 -2.29 -11.31 -4.56
C VAL A 143 -2.69 -12.24 -3.41
N VAL A 144 -2.05 -12.10 -2.26
CA VAL A 144 -2.29 -12.99 -1.09
C VAL A 144 -2.49 -12.18 0.16
N GLN A 145 -3.48 -12.57 0.96
CA GLN A 145 -3.68 -12.02 2.30
C GLN A 145 -4.06 -13.16 3.24
N ASN A 146 -3.38 -13.22 4.39
CA ASN A 146 -3.50 -14.31 5.36
C ASN A 146 -4.18 -13.81 6.63
N ASN A 147 -5.11 -14.60 7.17
CA ASN A 147 -5.87 -14.26 8.39
C ASN A 147 -5.61 -15.28 9.52
N GLY A 148 -4.75 -14.90 10.46
CA GLY A 148 -4.34 -15.70 11.61
C GLY A 148 -3.16 -16.65 11.34
N ALA A 149 -2.49 -17.08 12.41
CA ALA A 149 -1.27 -17.89 12.33
C ALA A 149 -1.45 -19.22 11.58
N ARG A 150 -2.62 -19.87 11.69
CA ARG A 150 -2.93 -21.13 10.98
C ARG A 150 -3.08 -20.94 9.46
N ALA A 151 -3.27 -19.71 9.00
CA ALA A 151 -3.26 -19.33 7.59
C ALA A 151 -1.91 -18.72 7.17
N SER A 152 -0.85 -18.93 7.96
CA SER A 152 0.50 -18.39 7.70
C SER A 152 0.62 -16.86 7.77
N GLN A 153 -0.21 -16.19 8.59
CA GLN A 153 0.02 -14.80 8.96
C GLN A 153 1.07 -14.74 10.08
N THR A 154 2.22 -14.10 9.83
CA THR A 154 3.31 -13.96 10.81
C THR A 154 3.21 -12.65 11.58
N VAL A 155 2.94 -11.54 10.90
CA VAL A 155 2.68 -10.23 11.51
C VAL A 155 1.16 -10.03 11.62
N PRO A 156 0.58 -9.92 12.85
CA PRO A 156 -0.85 -9.75 13.06
C PRO A 156 -1.28 -8.30 12.77
N HIS A 157 -1.14 -7.88 11.53
CA HIS A 157 -1.55 -6.59 11.00
C HIS A 157 -1.87 -6.79 9.52
N VAL A 158 -3.01 -6.32 9.02
CA VAL A 158 -3.45 -6.55 7.64
C VAL A 158 -2.45 -6.00 6.62
N HIS A 159 -1.86 -6.92 5.87
CA HIS A 159 -1.01 -6.69 4.71
C HIS A 159 -1.40 -7.67 3.60
N PHE A 160 -1.38 -7.18 2.37
CA PHE A 160 -1.53 -7.98 1.17
C PHE A 160 -0.17 -8.10 0.49
N HIS A 161 0.15 -9.28 0.02
CA HIS A 161 1.30 -9.54 -0.82
C HIS A 161 0.93 -9.32 -2.28
N ILE A 162 1.74 -8.59 -3.03
CA ILE A 162 1.77 -8.61 -4.49
C ILE A 162 3.08 -9.28 -4.89
N ILE A 163 2.99 -10.48 -5.47
CA ILE A 163 4.15 -11.34 -5.75
C ILE A 163 4.26 -11.55 -7.27
N PRO A 164 5.17 -10.84 -7.96
CA PRO A 164 5.44 -11.06 -9.38
C PRO A 164 5.93 -12.48 -9.64
N ARG A 165 5.53 -13.08 -10.76
CA ARG A 165 5.96 -14.42 -11.18
C ARG A 165 6.77 -14.27 -12.46
N PRO A 166 8.12 -14.27 -12.36
CA PRO A 166 8.95 -14.14 -13.55
C PRO A 166 8.72 -15.32 -14.51
N PRO A 167 8.94 -15.12 -15.82
CA PRO A 167 8.90 -16.20 -16.79
C PRO A 167 9.79 -17.36 -16.37
N LEU A 168 9.34 -18.57 -16.67
CA LEU A 168 10.15 -19.77 -16.44
C LEU A 168 11.35 -19.72 -17.38
N ASP A 169 12.56 -19.69 -16.83
CA ASP A 169 13.77 -19.84 -17.64
C ASP A 169 13.95 -21.30 -18.09
N ALA A 170 14.85 -21.55 -19.05
CA ALA A 170 15.13 -22.90 -19.55
C ALA A 170 15.66 -23.88 -18.48
N ARG A 171 16.01 -23.39 -17.29
CA ARG A 171 16.45 -24.18 -16.14
C ARG A 171 15.32 -24.52 -15.17
N THR A 172 14.14 -23.93 -15.33
CA THR A 172 13.00 -24.19 -14.46
C THR A 172 12.27 -25.48 -14.91
N PRO A 173 12.19 -26.53 -14.07
CA PRO A 173 11.58 -27.79 -14.48
C PRO A 173 10.10 -27.61 -14.85
N ALA A 174 9.66 -28.23 -15.95
CA ALA A 174 8.28 -28.18 -16.44
C ALA A 174 7.22 -28.58 -15.37
N ASN A 175 7.61 -29.41 -14.40
CA ASN A 175 6.76 -29.87 -13.29
C ASN A 175 7.14 -29.24 -11.92
N GLY A 176 8.11 -28.33 -11.89
CA GLY A 176 8.53 -27.60 -10.68
C GLY A 176 7.97 -26.18 -10.61
N GLY A 177 7.28 -25.74 -11.67
CA GLY A 177 6.69 -24.43 -11.81
C GLY A 177 5.58 -24.23 -10.79
N TRP A 178 5.54 -23.05 -10.17
CA TRP A 178 4.59 -22.70 -9.12
C TRP A 178 4.84 -23.42 -7.80
N ARG A 179 6.04 -23.24 -7.22
CA ARG A 179 6.27 -23.44 -5.78
C ARG A 179 5.06 -22.91 -5.01
N MET A 180 4.38 -23.79 -4.29
CA MET A 180 3.24 -23.47 -3.44
C MET A 180 3.61 -22.31 -2.51
N PHE A 181 2.66 -21.42 -2.21
CA PHE A 181 2.88 -20.38 -1.19
C PHE A 181 3.44 -21.00 0.09
N GLY A 182 4.53 -20.43 0.60
CA GLY A 182 5.20 -20.92 1.80
C GLY A 182 6.21 -22.05 1.59
N ARG A 183 6.50 -22.47 0.34
CA ARG A 183 7.59 -23.42 0.04
C ARG A 183 8.65 -22.78 -0.85
N GLY A 184 9.74 -22.34 -0.26
CA GLY A 184 10.90 -21.80 -0.97
C GLY A 184 11.93 -21.27 0.01
N GLN A 185 13.21 -21.36 -0.36
CA GLN A 185 14.24 -20.63 0.37
C GLN A 185 14.02 -19.14 0.08
N ARG A 186 14.00 -18.34 1.14
CA ARG A 186 13.92 -16.88 1.06
C ARG A 186 15.26 -16.38 1.55
N ASP A 187 15.87 -15.51 0.76
CA ASP A 187 17.06 -14.77 1.18
C ASP A 187 16.62 -13.35 1.56
N GLU A 188 17.42 -12.70 2.40
CA GLU A 188 17.18 -11.29 2.77
C GLU A 188 17.33 -10.41 1.53
N LEU A 189 16.49 -9.37 1.44
CA LEU A 189 16.56 -8.38 0.38
C LEU A 189 17.84 -7.55 0.52
N ASP A 190 18.63 -7.48 -0.55
CA ASP A 190 19.81 -6.60 -0.62
C ASP A 190 19.38 -5.13 -0.69
N ASP A 191 19.99 -4.27 0.14
CA ASP A 191 19.56 -2.88 0.29
C ASP A 191 19.84 -2.02 -0.96
N ASP A 192 20.90 -2.31 -1.71
CA ASP A 192 21.21 -1.59 -2.95
C ASP A 192 20.21 -1.98 -4.05
N GLU A 193 19.92 -3.28 -4.21
CA GLU A 193 18.88 -3.77 -5.13
C GLU A 193 17.50 -3.23 -4.75
N ALA A 194 17.20 -3.18 -3.45
CA ALA A 194 15.94 -2.64 -2.94
C ALA A 194 15.79 -1.16 -3.28
N GLN A 195 16.85 -0.37 -3.07
CA GLN A 195 16.86 1.06 -3.32
C GLN A 195 16.65 1.37 -4.82
N GLU A 196 17.30 0.62 -5.71
CA GLU A 196 17.07 0.71 -7.16
C GLU A 196 15.62 0.33 -7.51
N THR A 197 15.14 -0.78 -6.97
CA THR A 197 13.79 -1.28 -7.24
C THR A 197 12.71 -0.30 -6.76
N VAL A 198 12.87 0.31 -5.59
CA VAL A 198 11.97 1.36 -5.08
C VAL A 198 11.96 2.59 -5.99
N ALA A 199 13.13 3.02 -6.47
CA ALA A 199 13.21 4.17 -7.38
C ALA A 199 12.42 3.91 -8.68
N LEU A 200 12.58 2.72 -9.27
CA LEU A 200 11.84 2.31 -10.46
C LEU A 200 10.32 2.21 -10.19
N LEU A 201 9.93 1.62 -9.05
CA LEU A 201 8.52 1.49 -8.66
C LEU A 201 7.86 2.84 -8.43
N ARG A 202 8.53 3.79 -7.78
CA ARG A 202 8.03 5.15 -7.57
C ARG A 202 7.89 5.92 -8.89
N ALA A 203 8.87 5.79 -9.78
CA ALA A 203 8.80 6.40 -11.11
C ALA A 203 7.60 5.88 -11.92
N GLU A 204 7.35 4.57 -11.87
CA GLU A 204 6.19 3.96 -12.54
C GLU A 204 4.87 4.32 -11.84
N LEU A 205 4.85 4.38 -10.50
CA LEU A 205 3.69 4.85 -9.73
C LEU A 205 3.29 6.27 -10.13
N ALA A 206 4.25 7.19 -10.28
CA ALA A 206 3.94 8.56 -10.68
C ALA A 206 3.30 8.63 -12.08
N LYS A 207 3.76 7.82 -13.04
CA LYS A 207 3.11 7.72 -14.36
C LYS A 207 1.70 7.15 -14.25
N GLU A 208 1.52 6.12 -13.43
CA GLU A 208 0.24 5.48 -13.23
C GLU A 208 -0.78 6.42 -12.54
N VAL A 209 -0.32 7.27 -11.61
CA VAL A 209 -1.15 8.32 -11.00
C VAL A 209 -1.65 9.31 -12.04
N ILE A 210 -0.78 9.76 -12.95
CA ILE A 210 -1.17 10.64 -14.07
C ILE A 210 -2.19 9.92 -14.96
N ARG A 211 -1.92 8.67 -15.35
CA ARG A 211 -2.82 7.86 -16.18
C ARG A 211 -4.21 7.73 -15.55
N VAL A 212 -4.29 7.37 -14.27
CA VAL A 212 -5.57 7.20 -13.55
C VAL A 212 -6.34 8.53 -13.50
N LYS A 213 -5.65 9.66 -13.33
CA LYS A 213 -6.27 10.97 -13.37
C LYS A 213 -6.82 11.32 -14.76
N GLU A 214 -6.05 11.08 -15.82
CA GLU A 214 -6.41 11.46 -17.19
C GLU A 214 -7.45 10.53 -17.82
N GLU A 215 -7.32 9.22 -17.61
CA GLU A 215 -8.15 8.20 -18.25
C GLU A 215 -9.37 7.81 -17.42
N GLU A 216 -9.25 7.79 -16.08
CA GLU A 216 -10.32 7.34 -15.18
C GLU A 216 -10.96 8.51 -14.40
N GLY A 217 -10.39 9.72 -14.47
CA GLY A 217 -10.91 10.90 -13.78
C GLY A 217 -10.75 10.87 -12.26
N VAL A 218 -9.88 10.00 -11.74
CA VAL A 218 -9.64 9.84 -10.29
C VAL A 218 -8.31 10.49 -9.91
N ASP A 219 -8.35 11.54 -9.09
CA ASP A 219 -7.15 12.24 -8.64
C ASP A 219 -6.61 11.64 -7.33
N LEU A 220 -5.60 10.79 -7.46
CA LEU A 220 -4.98 10.07 -6.33
C LEU A 220 -4.08 10.96 -5.45
N ASP A 221 -3.69 12.15 -5.91
CA ASP A 221 -2.90 13.09 -5.09
C ASP A 221 -3.76 13.86 -4.09
N LEU A 222 -5.08 13.88 -4.30
CA LEU A 222 -6.04 14.55 -3.42
C LEU A 222 -6.54 13.66 -2.27
N ASP A 223 -6.17 12.38 -2.26
CA ASP A 223 -6.49 11.42 -1.19
C ASP A 223 -5.85 11.86 0.14
N GLY A 224 -6.61 12.64 0.92
CA GLY A 224 -6.20 13.23 2.21
C GLY A 224 -6.22 14.76 2.25
N TYR A 225 -6.33 15.46 1.12
CA TYR A 225 -6.37 16.93 1.06
C TYR A 225 -7.77 17.50 0.84
N LEU A 226 -8.64 16.79 0.12
CA LEU A 226 -9.99 17.29 -0.19
C LEU A 226 -10.91 17.34 1.05
N GLU A 227 -10.73 16.43 2.01
CA GLU A 227 -11.49 16.45 3.27
C GLU A 227 -11.18 17.70 4.12
N GLN A 228 -9.94 18.20 4.09
CA GLN A 228 -9.57 19.44 4.78
C GLN A 228 -10.14 20.69 4.11
N TRP A 229 -10.41 20.65 2.80
CA TRP A 229 -10.96 21.78 2.04
C TRP A 229 -12.49 21.83 2.07
N ILE A 230 -13.17 20.69 1.92
CA ILE A 230 -14.63 20.61 2.06
C ILE A 230 -15.04 20.86 3.53
N GLY A 231 -14.23 20.38 4.49
CA GLY A 231 -14.42 20.68 5.92
C GLY A 231 -14.16 22.14 6.30
N ARG A 232 -13.53 22.94 5.42
CA ARG A 232 -13.30 24.39 5.57
C ARG A 232 -14.25 25.25 4.71
N GLY A 233 -15.39 24.69 4.30
CA GLY A 233 -16.56 25.46 3.90
C GLY A 233 -16.55 25.95 2.44
N MET A 234 -17.28 25.24 1.59
CA MET A 234 -18.04 25.87 0.51
C MET A 234 -19.48 26.11 0.98
N GLU A 235 -19.64 27.06 1.92
CA GLU A 235 -20.90 27.77 2.07
C GLU A 235 -20.78 29.07 1.28
N LYS A 236 -21.36 29.05 0.07
CA LYS A 236 -21.53 30.16 -0.90
C LYS A 236 -20.35 30.45 -1.83
N LEU A 237 -20.47 29.92 -3.05
CA LEU A 237 -20.30 30.67 -4.30
C LEU A 237 -21.31 30.11 -5.32
#